data_AF-A0A964FEC6-F1
#
_entry.id   AF-A0A964FEC6-F1
#
_cell.length_a   1.000
_cell.length_b   1.000
_cell.length_c   1.000
_cell.angle_alpha   90.00
_cell.angle_beta   90.00
_cell.angle_gamma   90.00
#
_symmetry.space_group_name_H-M   'P 1'
#
loop_
_entity.id
_entity.type
_entity.pdbx_description
1 polymer ?
#
loop_
_entity_poly.entity_id
_entity_poly.type
_entity_poly.pdbx_seq_one_letter_code
_entity_poly.pdbx_strand_id
1 'polypeptide(L)' 'MNPEQVNCVVDCANGCILGDRCPNTEYKNEASSFIKETSLDQMLEIAEIARQKKLSEPPKWVIPEEI' A
#
# COMPACT_ATOMS: atom_id res chain seq x y z
N MET A 1 -19.34 -7.77 -9.81
CA MET A 1 -17.94 -7.51 -10.21
C MET A 1 -17.13 -8.79 -10.09
N ASN A 2 -16.38 -9.14 -11.14
CA ASN A 2 -15.42 -10.25 -11.12
C ASN A 2 -14.13 -9.77 -10.42
N PRO A 3 -13.67 -10.39 -9.31
CA PRO A 3 -12.44 -9.99 -8.61
C PRO A 3 -11.20 -9.97 -9.51
N GLU A 4 -11.16 -10.85 -10.51
CA GLU A 4 -10.03 -11.01 -11.44
C GLU A 4 -9.86 -9.83 -12.40
N GLN A 5 -10.85 -8.93 -12.49
CA GLN A 5 -10.86 -7.79 -13.38
C GLN A 5 -10.64 -6.45 -12.65
N VAL A 6 -10.42 -6.48 -11.34
CA VAL A 6 -10.25 -5.27 -10.52
C VAL A 6 -8.78 -4.88 -10.44
N ASN A 7 -8.45 -3.69 -10.92
CA ASN A 7 -7.15 -3.08 -10.69
C ASN A 7 -7.20 -2.33 -9.35
N CYS A 8 -6.76 -2.98 -8.27
CA CYS A 8 -6.83 -2.41 -6.92
C CYS A 8 -6.08 -1.08 -6.77
N VAL A 9 -5.12 -0.75 -7.65
CA VAL A 9 -4.41 0.54 -7.62
C VAL A 9 -5.33 1.69 -8.08
N VAL A 10 -6.21 1.42 -9.04
CA VAL A 10 -7.09 2.43 -9.65
C VAL A 10 -8.49 2.36 -9.03
N ASP A 11 -9.08 1.17 -9.02
CA ASP A 11 -10.49 0.96 -8.69
C ASP A 11 -10.76 1.04 -7.19
N CYS A 12 -9.77 0.69 -6.36
CA CYS A 12 -9.88 0.69 -4.90
C CYS A 12 -9.23 1.93 -4.25
N ALA A 13 -8.91 2.97 -5.02
CA ALA A 13 -8.21 4.16 -4.52
C ALA A 13 -8.95 4.85 -3.35
N ASN A 14 -10.29 4.77 -3.33
CA ASN A 14 -11.14 5.34 -2.28
C ASN A 14 -11.68 4.29 -1.29
N GLY A 15 -11.18 3.05 -1.36
CA GLY A 15 -11.64 1.93 -0.55
C GLY A 15 -11.99 0.69 -1.38
N CYS A 16 -12.04 -0.45 -0.71
CA CYS A 16 -12.31 -1.74 -1.33
C CYS A 16 -13.72 -1.80 -1.94
N ILE A 17 -13.82 -2.09 -3.25
CA ILE A 17 -15.10 -2.28 -3.97
C ILE A 17 -15.57 -3.74 -4.02
N LEU A 18 -14.72 -4.68 -3.61
CA LEU A 18 -14.98 -6.12 -3.66
C LEU A 18 -15.63 -6.70 -2.39
N GLY A 19 -15.82 -5.87 -1.36
CA GLY A 19 -16.35 -6.29 -0.06
C GLY A 19 -15.45 -7.35 0.59
N ASP A 20 -16.05 -8.46 1.00
CA ASP A 20 -15.35 -9.58 1.67
C ASP A 20 -14.34 -10.31 0.79
N ARG A 21 -14.34 -10.04 -0.53
CA ARG A 21 -13.41 -10.65 -1.48
C ARG A 21 -12.14 -9.81 -1.70
N CYS A 22 -11.94 -8.75 -0.93
CA CYS A 22 -10.67 -8.03 -1.00
C CYS A 22 -9.51 -8.92 -0.53
N PRO A 23 -8.38 -8.92 -1.25
CA PRO A 23 -7.21 -9.70 -0.86
C PRO A 23 -6.57 -9.13 0.41
N ASN A 24 -5.70 -9.91 1.07
CA ASN A 24 -4.88 -9.47 2.21
C ASN A 24 -5.69 -9.05 3.46
N THR A 25 -6.92 -9.53 3.60
CA THR A 25 -7.80 -9.21 4.75
C THR A 25 -7.30 -9.83 6.04
N GLU A 26 -6.49 -10.88 5.98
CA GLU A 26 -5.82 -11.51 7.11
C GLU A 26 -4.91 -10.53 7.89
N TYR A 27 -4.38 -9.50 7.22
CA TYR A 27 -3.52 -8.49 7.84
C TYR A 27 -4.29 -7.30 8.44
N LYS A 28 -5.63 -7.27 8.31
CA LYS A 28 -6.45 -6.15 8.78
C LYS A 28 -6.25 -5.85 10.27
N ASN A 29 -6.16 -6.90 11.09
CA ASN A 29 -5.99 -6.75 12.53
C ASN A 29 -4.61 -6.19 12.87
N GLU A 30 -3.56 -6.69 12.24
CA GLU A 30 -2.19 -6.22 12.43
C GLU A 30 -2.05 -4.75 12.00
N ALA A 31 -2.59 -4.38 10.83
CA ALA A 31 -2.61 -2.99 10.37
C ALA A 31 -3.36 -2.07 11.34
N SER A 32 -4.48 -2.53 11.90
CA SER A 32 -5.25 -1.76 12.88
C SER A 32 -4.47 -1.57 14.19
N SER A 33 -3.78 -2.61 14.67
CA SER A 33 -2.91 -2.52 15.84
C SER A 33 -1.75 -1.56 15.59
N PHE A 34 -1.08 -1.66 14.45
CA PHE A 34 0.00 -0.74 14.07
C PHE A 34 -0.44 0.73 14.11
N ILE A 35 -1.59 1.05 13.51
CA ILE A 35 -2.11 2.43 13.50
C ILE A 35 -2.44 2.92 14.91
N LYS A 36 -2.98 2.04 15.76
CA LYS A 36 -3.35 2.38 17.14
C LYS A 36 -2.15 2.56 18.05
N GLU A 37 -1.11 1.74 17.87
CA GLU A 37 0.03 1.64 18.79
C GLU A 37 1.22 2.51 18.35
N THR A 38 1.27 2.91 17.08
CA THR A 38 2.33 3.79 16.56
C THR A 38 1.89 5.24 16.65
N SER A 39 2.68 6.10 17.30
CA SER A 39 2.38 7.53 17.34
C SER A 39 2.58 8.18 15.98
N LEU A 40 1.94 9.34 15.76
CA LEU A 40 2.13 10.11 14.52
C LEU A 40 3.61 10.46 14.30
N ASP A 41 4.32 10.87 15.35
CA ASP A 41 5.75 11.20 15.26
C ASP A 41 6.60 10.00 14.83
N GLN A 42 6.32 8.81 15.38
CA GLN A 42 7.00 7.57 14.97
C GLN A 42 6.68 7.22 13.51
N MET A 43 5.45 7.40 13.05
CA MET A 43 5.10 7.18 11.64
C MET A 43 5.87 8.12 10.71
N LEU A 44 6.04 9.39 11.11
CA LEU A 44 6.82 10.37 10.34
C LEU A 44 8.31 10.00 10.30
N GLU A 45 8.87 9.51 11.40
CA GLU A 45 10.25 9.01 11.45
C GLU A 45 10.46 7.82 10.51
N ILE A 46 9.55 6.83 10.54
CA ILE A 46 9.57 5.67 9.63
C ILE A 46 9.53 6.14 8.16
N ALA A 47 8.67 7.11 7.85
CA ALA A 47 8.55 7.66 6.51
C ALA A 47 9.85 8.35 6.04
N GLU A 48 10.52 9.11 6.90
CA GLU A 48 11.79 9.76 6.57
C GLU A 48 12.91 8.73 6.34
N ILE A 49 13.01 7.69 7.18
CA ILE A 49 13.96 6.59 6.98
C ILE A 49 13.73 5.90 5.63
N ALA A 50 12.48 5.62 5.28
CA ALA A 50 12.13 5.01 4.00
C ALA A 50 12.49 5.93 2.81
N ARG A 51 12.26 7.24 2.95
CA ARG A 51 12.61 8.24 1.94
C ARG A 51 14.13 8.28 1.71
N GLN A 52 14.93 8.30 2.77
CA GLN A 52 16.39 8.28 2.70
C GLN A 52 16.90 7.01 2.02
N LYS A 53 16.37 5.83 2.38
CA LYS A 53 16.70 4.57 1.70
C LYS A 53 16.42 4.64 0.21
N LYS A 54 15.23 5.11 -0.18
CA LYS A 54 14.84 5.26 -1.58
C LYS A 54 15.76 6.20 -2.37
N LEU A 55 16.26 7.27 -1.74
CA LEU A 55 17.24 8.17 -2.37
C LEU A 55 18.62 7.54 -2.56
N SER A 56 19.00 6.60 -1.69
CA SER A 56 20.27 5.87 -1.80
C SER A 56 20.20 4.67 -2.75
N GLU A 57 18.99 4.20 -3.09
CA GLU A 57 18.79 3.08 -4.00
C GLU A 57 19.08 3.49 -5.47
N PRO A 58 19.64 2.58 -6.28
CA PRO A 58 19.77 2.81 -7.71
C PRO A 58 18.41 3.08 -8.36
N PRO A 59 18.35 3.94 -9.40
CA PRO A 59 17.10 4.22 -10.09
C PRO A 59 16.52 2.94 -10.71
N LYS A 60 15.26 2.62 -10.37
CA LYS A 60 14.49 1.55 -11.04
C LYS A 60 13.81 2.14 -12.26
N TRP A 61 14.26 1.74 -13.43
CA TRP A 61 13.62 2.10 -14.70
C TRP A 61 12.41 1.19 -14.92
N VAL A 62 11.21 1.77 -14.88
CA VAL A 62 9.99 1.08 -15.32
C VAL A 62 9.76 1.47 -16.77
N ILE A 63 9.94 0.52 -17.68
CA ILE A 63 9.57 0.67 -19.09
C ILE A 63 8.07 0.35 -19.14
N PRO A 64 7.19 1.30 -19.51
CA PRO A 64 5.78 1.00 -19.70
C PRO A 64 5.63 -0.10 -20.74
N GLU A 65 4.84 -1.13 -20.44
CA GLU A 65 4.44 -2.11 -21.46
C GLU A 65 3.64 -1.37 -22.54
N GLU A 66 3.91 -1.66 -23.82
CA GLU A 66 3.20 -1.06 -24.95
C GLU A 66 1.69 -1.34 -24.81
N ILE A 67 0.90 -0.27 -24.94
CA ILE A 67 -0.57 -0.22 -24.76
C ILE A 67 -1.27 -1.02 -25.86
#